data_AF-A0A435FTC0-F1
#
_entry.id   AF-A0A435FTC0-F1
#
_cell.length_a   1.000
_cell.length_b   1.000
_cell.length_c   1.000
_cell.angle_alpha   90.00
_cell.angle_beta   90.00
_cell.angle_gamma   90.00
#
_symmetry.space_group_name_H-M   'P 1'
#
loop_
_entity.id
_entity.type
_entity.pdbx_description
1 polymer ?
#
loop_
_entity_poly.entity_id
_entity_poly.type
_entity_poly.pdbx_seq_one_letter_code
_entity_poly.pdbx_strand_id
1 'polypeptide(L)'
;MAKRPKRSHNGGPPLDEYKGPPWGTGDPYIFLAWQAAHAKAWKAPSHEVMLLRMDRAERLGLTYEEYTLEILERGRHLGHEDADRISAIKAARKRRRARHLE
;
A
#
# COMPACT_ATOMS: atom_id res chain seq x y z
N MET A 1 1.48 -37.16 -12.03
CA MET A 1 2.40 -36.01 -11.92
C MET A 1 1.61 -34.73 -12.13
N ALA A 2 1.75 -33.74 -11.25
CA ALA A 2 1.05 -32.45 -11.40
C ALA A 2 1.49 -31.78 -12.72
N LYS A 3 0.52 -31.34 -13.52
CA LYS A 3 0.77 -30.72 -14.83
C LYS A 3 1.49 -29.39 -14.59
N ARG A 4 2.70 -29.23 -15.16
CA ARG A 4 3.43 -27.96 -15.04
C ARG A 4 2.55 -26.81 -15.55
N PRO A 5 2.40 -25.72 -14.78
CA PRO A 5 1.61 -24.58 -15.22
C PRO A 5 2.18 -24.03 -16.53
N LYS A 6 1.28 -23.53 -17.40
CA LYS A 6 1.68 -22.82 -18.61
C LYS A 6 2.54 -21.60 -18.22
N ARG A 7 3.43 -21.18 -19.10
CA ARG A 7 4.37 -20.05 -18.88
C ARG A 7 3.67 -18.72 -18.50
N SER A 8 2.37 -18.59 -18.78
CA SER A 8 1.52 -17.44 -18.44
C SER A 8 0.73 -17.61 -17.12
N HIS A 9 0.91 -18.71 -16.39
CA HIS A 9 0.24 -18.99 -15.13
C HIS A 9 1.22 -18.78 -13.98
N ASN A 10 0.86 -17.93 -13.02
CA ASN A 10 1.65 -17.66 -11.81
C ASN A 10 1.54 -18.76 -10.75
N GLY A 11 0.68 -19.77 -10.94
CA GLY A 11 0.41 -20.79 -9.93
C GLY A 11 -0.14 -20.19 -8.62
N GLY A 12 -0.81 -19.04 -8.69
CA GLY A 12 -1.42 -18.39 -7.55
C GLY A 12 -2.55 -19.23 -6.92
N PRO A 13 -3.06 -18.80 -5.75
CA PRO A 13 -4.11 -19.53 -5.05
C PRO A 13 -5.35 -19.76 -5.94
N PRO A 14 -6.13 -20.82 -5.67
CA PRO A 14 -7.44 -21.02 -6.29
C PRO A 14 -8.36 -19.82 -6.05
N LEU A 15 -9.33 -19.64 -6.95
CA LEU A 15 -10.39 -18.65 -6.79
C LEU A 15 -11.30 -18.99 -5.60
N ASP A 16 -11.95 -17.98 -5.03
CA ASP A 16 -12.71 -18.07 -3.77
C ASP A 16 -13.82 -19.15 -3.74
N GLU A 17 -14.33 -19.57 -4.90
CA GLU A 17 -15.35 -20.60 -5.03
C GLU A 17 -14.81 -22.04 -4.86
N TYR A 18 -13.49 -22.21 -4.75
CA TYR A 18 -12.84 -23.50 -4.62
C TYR A 18 -12.95 -24.09 -3.20
N LYS A 19 -13.54 -25.29 -3.09
CA LYS A 19 -13.82 -25.96 -1.80
C LYS A 19 -12.75 -26.98 -1.35
N GLY A 20 -11.66 -27.12 -2.09
CA GLY A 20 -10.57 -28.04 -1.76
C GLY A 20 -9.46 -27.39 -0.92
N PRO A 21 -8.28 -28.03 -0.81
CA PRO A 21 -7.14 -27.46 -0.09
C PRO A 21 -6.73 -26.10 -0.67
N PRO A 22 -6.27 -25.13 0.13
CA PRO A 22 -6.08 -23.75 -0.32
C PRO A 22 -5.01 -23.57 -1.42
N TRP A 23 -4.19 -24.58 -1.72
CA TRP A 23 -3.25 -24.61 -2.87
C TRP A 23 -3.81 -25.27 -4.14
N GLY A 24 -5.06 -25.73 -4.12
CA GLY A 24 -5.74 -26.37 -5.24
C GLY A 24 -5.01 -27.62 -5.76
N THR A 25 -4.87 -27.69 -7.08
CA THR A 25 -4.10 -28.72 -7.78
C THR A 25 -2.61 -28.36 -7.95
N GLY A 26 -2.20 -27.20 -7.42
CA GLY A 26 -0.84 -26.69 -7.48
C GLY A 26 0.08 -27.27 -6.40
N ASP A 27 1.32 -26.78 -6.39
CA ASP A 27 2.30 -27.13 -5.37
C ASP A 27 2.00 -26.37 -4.07
N PRO A 28 1.80 -27.05 -2.92
CA PRO A 28 1.59 -26.41 -1.62
C PRO A 28 2.69 -25.41 -1.25
N TYR A 29 3.94 -25.68 -1.66
CA TYR A 29 5.07 -24.80 -1.39
C TYR A 29 4.91 -23.43 -2.08
N ILE A 30 4.45 -23.43 -3.34
CA ILE A 30 4.23 -22.19 -4.11
C ILE A 30 3.14 -21.35 -3.46
N PHE A 31 2.06 -21.98 -3.00
CA PHE A 31 0.98 -21.30 -2.28
C PHE A 31 1.49 -20.62 -1.00
N LEU A 32 2.27 -21.34 -0.18
CA LEU A 32 2.82 -20.79 1.07
C LEU A 32 3.82 -19.66 0.80
N ALA A 33 4.66 -19.79 -0.23
CA ALA A 33 5.58 -18.74 -0.64
C ALA A 33 4.84 -17.48 -1.11
N TRP A 34 3.76 -17.64 -1.88
CA TRP A 34 2.89 -16.53 -2.27
C TRP A 34 2.23 -15.86 -1.06
N GLN A 35 1.68 -16.63 -0.13
CA GLN A 35 1.02 -16.11 1.07
C GLN A 35 2.01 -15.30 1.94
N ALA A 36 3.24 -15.80 2.10
CA ALA A 36 4.29 -15.09 2.82
C ALA A 36 4.71 -13.79 2.10
N ALA A 37 4.86 -13.82 0.78
CA ALA A 37 5.17 -12.62 0.00
C ALA A 37 4.05 -11.58 0.08
N HIS A 38 2.79 -12.02 -0.01
CA HIS A 38 1.62 -11.16 0.17
C HIS A 38 1.61 -10.54 1.56
N ALA A 39 1.72 -11.34 2.63
CA ALA A 39 1.77 -10.84 4.00
C ALA A 39 2.92 -9.84 4.22
N LYS A 40 4.09 -10.08 3.62
CA LYS A 40 5.23 -9.18 3.68
C LYS A 40 4.96 -7.85 2.95
N ALA A 41 4.31 -7.88 1.79
CA ALA A 41 3.97 -6.69 1.03
C ALA A 41 2.93 -5.82 1.74
N TRP A 42 1.96 -6.45 2.41
CA TRP A 42 0.91 -5.77 3.16
C TRP A 42 1.24 -5.58 4.65
N LYS A 43 2.48 -5.89 5.06
CA LYS A 43 2.91 -5.65 6.44
C LYS A 43 2.93 -4.15 6.68
N ALA A 44 2.24 -3.73 7.74
CA ALA A 44 2.27 -2.35 8.17
C ALA A 44 3.73 -1.86 8.35
N PRO A 45 4.02 -0.60 8.01
CA PRO A 45 5.34 -0.02 8.26
C PRO A 45 5.70 -0.15 9.75
N SER A 46 7.00 -0.24 10.05
CA SER A 46 7.43 -0.27 11.46
C SER A 46 7.00 1.01 12.18
N HIS A 47 6.83 0.91 13.50
CA HIS A 47 6.49 2.06 14.35
C HIS A 47 7.46 3.23 14.13
N GLU A 48 8.76 2.95 14.00
CA GLU A 48 9.79 3.95 13.70
C GLU A 48 9.56 4.65 12.35
N VAL A 49 9.13 3.92 11.32
CA VAL A 49 8.79 4.50 10.02
C VAL A 49 7.54 5.38 10.14
N MET A 50 6.55 4.98 10.95
CA MET A 50 5.37 5.82 11.20
C MET A 50 5.75 7.12 11.90
N LEU A 51 6.59 7.05 12.95
CA LEU A 51 7.11 8.23 13.65
C LEU A 51 7.91 9.14 12.73
N LEU A 52 8.78 8.59 11.88
CA LEU A 52 9.54 9.36 10.90
C LEU A 52 8.60 10.10 9.92
N ARG A 53 7.55 9.42 9.43
CA ARG A 53 6.56 10.04 8.53
C ARG A 53 5.77 11.12 9.24
N MET A 54 5.45 10.92 10.52
CA MET A 54 4.76 11.91 11.36
C MET A 54 5.62 13.17 11.57
N ASP A 55 6.87 13.03 12.01
CA ASP A 55 7.81 14.17 12.17
C ASP A 55 7.98 14.95 10.86
N ARG A 56 8.11 14.26 9.72
CA ARG A 56 8.19 14.94 8.42
C ARG A 56 6.89 15.66 8.04
N ALA A 57 5.74 15.03 8.28
CA ALA A 57 4.45 15.67 8.03
C ALA A 57 4.28 16.95 8.87
N GLU A 58 4.65 16.89 10.16
CA GLU A 58 4.60 18.02 11.08
C GLU A 58 5.47 19.19 10.62
N ARG A 59 6.73 18.92 10.24
CA ARG A 59 7.65 19.95 9.70
C ARG A 59 7.10 20.67 8.47
N LEU A 60 6.32 19.97 7.65
CA LEU A 60 5.71 20.51 6.42
C LEU A 60 4.30 21.11 6.67
N GLY A 61 3.74 20.96 7.88
CA GLY A 61 2.38 21.36 8.21
C GLY A 61 1.29 20.53 7.51
N LEU A 62 1.61 19.27 7.22
CA LEU A 62 0.72 18.27 6.64
C LEU A 62 0.21 17.32 7.73
N THR A 63 -0.91 16.63 7.48
CA THR A 63 -1.29 15.48 8.31
C THR A 63 -0.46 14.26 7.94
N TYR A 64 -0.37 13.29 8.85
CA TYR A 64 0.26 11.99 8.57
C TYR A 64 -0.34 11.32 7.32
N GLU A 65 -1.67 11.38 7.17
CA GLU A 65 -2.38 10.82 6.02
C GLU A 65 -1.97 11.51 4.71
N GLU A 66 -1.95 12.85 4.69
CA GLU A 66 -1.56 13.63 3.51
C GLU A 66 -0.13 13.31 3.07
N TYR A 67 0.82 13.26 4.00
CA TYR A 67 2.21 12.91 3.69
C TYR A 67 2.35 11.45 3.26
N THR A 68 1.62 10.54 3.91
CA THR A 68 1.68 9.11 3.59
C THR A 68 1.10 8.80 2.21
N LEU A 69 0.04 9.49 1.79
CA LEU A 69 -0.54 9.31 0.44
C LEU A 69 0.43 9.74 -0.68
N GLU A 70 1.30 10.72 -0.45
CA GLU A 70 2.34 11.07 -1.43
C GLU A 70 3.36 9.93 -1.60
N ILE A 71 3.64 9.18 -0.54
CA ILE A 71 4.51 8.00 -0.61
C ILE A 71 3.78 6.84 -1.27
N LEU A 72 2.55 6.52 -0.84
CA LEU A 72 1.85 5.31 -1.26
C LEU A 72 1.29 5.40 -2.68
N GLU A 73 0.73 6.55 -3.08
CA GLU A 73 0.13 6.70 -4.41
C GLU A 73 1.13 7.21 -5.46
N ARG A 74 2.08 8.06 -5.03
CA ARG A 74 2.96 8.80 -5.96
C ARG A 74 4.43 8.39 -5.86
N GLY A 75 4.80 7.59 -4.85
CA GLY A 75 6.18 7.21 -4.61
C GLY A 75 7.09 8.40 -4.24
N ARG A 76 6.52 9.53 -3.78
CA ARG A 76 7.27 10.76 -3.52
C ARG A 76 7.40 11.04 -2.04
N HIS A 77 8.63 11.27 -1.60
CA HIS A 77 8.92 11.81 -0.27
C HIS A 77 8.99 13.33 -0.38
N LEU A 78 8.09 14.04 0.31
CA LEU A 78 8.07 15.51 0.29
C LEU A 78 9.17 16.10 1.18
N GLY A 79 9.83 17.15 0.69
CA GLY A 79 10.76 18.01 1.41
C GLY A 79 10.36 19.49 1.38
N HIS A 80 11.21 20.38 1.92
CA HIS A 80 10.92 21.82 1.95
C HIS A 80 10.88 22.45 0.54
N GLU A 81 11.68 21.90 -0.37
CA GLU A 81 11.72 22.20 -1.80
C GLU A 81 10.40 21.94 -2.54
N ASP A 82 9.49 21.12 -1.98
CA ASP A 82 8.20 20.80 -2.60
C ASP A 82 7.08 21.79 -2.24
N ALA A 83 7.43 23.07 -2.04
CA ALA A 83 6.55 24.12 -1.51
C ALA A 83 5.22 24.23 -2.28
N ASP A 84 5.26 24.14 -3.62
CA ASP A 84 4.06 24.23 -4.47
C ASP A 84 3.12 23.04 -4.24
N ARG A 85 3.66 21.82 -4.14
CA ARG A 85 2.88 20.60 -3.89
C ARG A 85 2.25 20.64 -2.50
N ILE A 86 3.03 21.03 -1.50
CA ILE A 86 2.57 21.20 -0.11
C ILE A 86 1.42 22.22 -0.06
N SER A 87 1.55 23.34 -0.77
CA SER A 87 0.52 24.37 -0.84
C SER A 87 -0.76 23.87 -1.52
N ALA A 88 -0.64 23.08 -2.60
CA ALA A 88 -1.77 22.45 -3.26
C ALA A 88 -2.52 21.48 -2.35
N ILE A 89 -1.80 20.66 -1.57
CA ILE A 89 -2.40 19.74 -0.59
C ILE A 89 -3.17 20.52 0.47
N LYS A 90 -2.56 21.55 1.07
CA LYS A 90 -3.21 22.41 2.08
C LYS A 90 -4.46 23.09 1.52
N ALA A 91 -4.42 23.57 0.28
CA ALA A 91 -5.57 24.17 -0.39
C ALA A 91 -6.70 23.15 -0.61
N ALA A 92 -6.37 21.92 -1.02
CA ALA A 92 -7.36 20.85 -1.19
C ALA A 92 -8.04 20.49 0.15
N ARG A 93 -7.28 20.43 1.24
CA ARG A 93 -7.82 20.26 2.60
C ARG A 93 -8.80 21.38 2.97
N LYS A 94 -8.44 22.63 2.73
CA LYS A 94 -9.33 23.78 2.99
C LYS A 94 -10.64 23.67 2.20
N ARG A 95 -10.58 23.33 0.91
CA ARG A 95 -11.78 23.09 0.08
C ARG A 95 -12.64 21.95 0.62
N ARG A 96 -12.02 20.85 1.05
CA ARG A 96 -12.74 19.70 1.65
C ARG A 96 -13.49 20.13 2.90
N ARG A 97 -12.83 20.87 3.80
CA ARG A 97 -13.45 21.40 5.02
C ARG A 97 -14.63 22.33 4.73
N ALA A 98 -14.49 23.25 3.76
CA ALA A 98 -15.57 24.15 3.37
C ALA A 98 -16.83 23.39 2.92
N ARG A 99 -16.67 22.36 2.08
CA ARG A 99 -17.80 21.52 1.61
C ARG A 99 -18.50 20.72 2.71
N HIS A 100 -17.84 20.48 3.85
CA HIS A 100 -18.46 19.77 4.99
C HIS A 100 -19.26 20.71 5.90
N LEU A 101 -19.12 22.03 5.72
CA LEU A 101 -19.80 23.07 6.50
C LEU A 101 -21.02 23.66 5.79
N GLU A 102 -21.21 23.36 4.50
CA GLU A 102 -22.40 23.65 3.70
C GLU A 102 -23.40 22.49 3.79
#